data_AF-A0A2V9NA90-F1
#
_entry.id   AF-A0A2V9NA90-F1
#
_cell.length_a   1.000
_cell.length_b   1.000
_cell.length_c   1.000
_cell.angle_alpha   90.00
_cell.angle_beta   90.00
_cell.angle_gamma   90.00
#
_symmetry.space_group_name_H-M   'P 1'
#
loop_
_entity.id
_entity.type
_entity.pdbx_description
1 polymer ?
#
loop_
_entity_poly.entity_id
_entity_poly.type
_entity_poly.pdbx_seq_one_letter_code
_entity_poly.pdbx_strand_id
1 'polypeptide(L)'
;VIHAEIERLKTEDISDDELKMVKTRAKANLVRSLDSNEGLAQNLAVFQTLYGDWRELFRSVDRIDAVTKADIRRVANQVFVPTNRTVGIIETAAAGSGGTQ
;
A
#
# COMPACT_ATOMS: atom_id res chain seq x y z
N VAL A 1 10.65 9.35 12.73
CA VAL A 1 11.00 8.51 11.56
C VAL A 1 9.94 8.57 10.47
N ILE A 2 8.70 8.10 10.68
CA ILE A 2 7.67 8.04 9.61
C ILE A 2 7.37 9.37 8.92
N HIS A 3 7.23 10.47 9.67
CA HIS A 3 6.98 11.80 9.11
C HIS A 3 8.15 12.32 8.25
N ALA A 4 9.39 11.99 8.62
CA ALA A 4 10.55 12.42 7.85
C ALA A 4 10.62 11.70 6.49
N GLU A 5 10.32 10.41 6.45
CA GLU A 5 10.27 9.64 5.20
C GLU A 5 9.13 10.09 4.28
N ILE A 6 7.97 10.47 4.85
CA ILE A 6 6.87 11.07 4.08
C ILE A 6 7.30 12.40 3.44
N GLU A 7 7.99 13.26 4.19
CA GLU A 7 8.47 14.52 3.62
C GLU A 7 9.52 14.29 2.53
N ARG A 8 10.44 13.33 2.72
CA ARG A 8 11.39 12.95 1.65
C ARG A 8 10.68 12.46 0.40
N LEU A 9 9.63 11.64 0.52
CA LEU A 9 8.86 11.18 -0.63
C LEU A 9 8.14 12.33 -1.39
N LYS A 10 7.87 13.44 -0.71
CA LYS A 10 7.26 14.64 -1.31
C LYS A 10 8.28 15.52 -2.03
N THR A 11 9.53 15.55 -1.57
CA THR A 11 10.56 16.51 -2.03
C THR A 11 11.64 15.89 -2.90
N GLU A 12 11.97 14.62 -2.69
CA GLU A 12 13.04 13.87 -3.35
C GLU A 12 12.45 12.81 -4.30
N ASP A 13 13.10 12.60 -5.44
CA ASP A 13 12.77 11.44 -6.28
C ASP A 13 13.40 10.19 -5.68
N ILE A 14 12.64 9.10 -5.68
CA ILE A 14 13.18 7.78 -5.41
C ILE A 14 14.19 7.37 -6.49
N SER A 15 15.15 6.53 -6.13
CA SER A 15 16.10 6.00 -7.11
C SER A 15 15.42 5.06 -8.12
N ASP A 16 16.05 4.87 -9.27
CA ASP A 16 15.57 3.90 -10.28
C ASP A 16 15.59 2.47 -9.74
N ASP A 17 16.60 2.13 -8.95
CA ASP A 17 16.74 0.81 -8.34
C ASP A 17 15.65 0.54 -7.31
N GLU A 18 15.29 1.53 -6.48
CA GLU A 18 14.17 1.42 -5.56
C GLU A 18 12.85 1.28 -6.30
N LEU A 19 12.60 2.08 -7.34
CA LEU A 19 11.37 1.97 -8.14
C LEU A 19 11.26 0.59 -8.78
N LYS A 20 12.35 0.09 -9.37
CA LYS A 20 12.41 -1.24 -9.97
C LYS A 20 12.17 -2.34 -8.93
N MET A 21 12.79 -2.23 -7.76
CA MET A 21 12.62 -3.17 -6.66
C MET A 21 11.16 -3.22 -6.18
N VAL A 22 10.54 -2.06 -5.97
CA VAL A 22 9.15 -1.96 -5.50
C VAL A 22 8.19 -2.52 -6.55
N LYS A 23 8.35 -2.18 -7.83
CA LYS A 23 7.55 -2.77 -8.93
C LYS A 23 7.68 -4.29 -8.98
N THR A 24 8.90 -4.80 -8.83
CA THR A 24 9.16 -6.26 -8.82
C THR A 24 8.45 -6.94 -7.65
N ARG A 25 8.55 -6.36 -6.45
CA ARG A 25 7.87 -6.88 -5.25
C ARG A 25 6.35 -6.85 -5.38
N ALA A 26 5.78 -5.77 -5.95
CA ALA A 26 4.35 -5.65 -6.17
C ALA A 26 3.84 -6.75 -7.12
N LYS A 27 4.52 -6.97 -8.25
CA LYS A 27 4.17 -8.05 -9.20
C LYS A 27 4.32 -9.43 -8.57
N ALA A 28 5.37 -9.67 -7.79
CA ALA A 28 5.56 -10.93 -7.09
C ALA A 28 4.49 -11.19 -6.02
N ASN A 29 4.02 -10.15 -5.32
CA ASN A 29 2.90 -10.26 -4.37
C ASN A 29 1.60 -10.64 -5.08
N LEU A 30 1.34 -10.04 -6.25
CA LEU A 30 0.18 -10.42 -7.06
C LEU A 30 0.24 -11.91 -7.42
N VAL A 31 1.36 -12.40 -7.98
CA VAL A 31 1.51 -13.83 -8.32
C VAL A 31 1.28 -14.73 -7.11
N ARG A 32 1.88 -14.41 -5.95
CA ARG A 32 1.68 -15.17 -4.71
C ARG A 32 0.21 -15.19 -4.26
N SER A 33 -0.53 -14.10 -4.46
CA SER A 33 -1.95 -14.05 -4.09
C SER A 33 -2.84 -14.94 -4.96
N LEU A 34 -2.34 -15.41 -6.10
CA LEU A 34 -3.04 -16.28 -7.04
C LEU A 34 -2.59 -17.75 -6.96
N ASP A 35 -1.67 -18.08 -6.05
CA ASP A 35 -1.06 -19.42 -5.92
C ASP A 35 -2.01 -20.47 -5.34
N SER A 36 -3.13 -20.04 -4.76
CA SER A 36 -4.20 -20.93 -4.26
C SER A 36 -5.53 -20.66 -4.97
N ASN A 37 -6.35 -21.70 -5.10
CA ASN A 37 -7.70 -21.57 -5.68
C ASN A 37 -8.56 -20.55 -4.91
N GLU A 38 -8.44 -20.52 -3.59
CA GLU A 38 -9.12 -19.55 -2.74
C GLU A 38 -8.65 -18.12 -3.03
N GLY A 39 -7.34 -17.89 -3.09
CA GLY A 39 -6.76 -16.59 -3.38
C GLY A 39 -7.12 -16.09 -4.78
N LEU A 40 -7.09 -16.98 -5.78
CA LEU A 40 -7.53 -16.67 -7.13
C LEU A 40 -9.03 -16.31 -7.15
N ALA A 41 -9.90 -17.14 -6.57
CA ALA A 41 -11.34 -16.90 -6.54
C ALA A 41 -11.70 -15.59 -5.84
N GLN A 42 -11.06 -15.29 -4.70
CA GLN A 42 -11.28 -14.06 -3.96
C GLN A 42 -10.84 -12.83 -4.75
N ASN A 43 -9.66 -12.86 -5.38
CA ASN A 43 -9.20 -11.75 -6.22
C ASN A 43 -10.14 -11.49 -7.40
N LEU A 44 -10.54 -12.55 -8.13
CA LEU A 44 -11.46 -12.40 -9.25
C LEU A 44 -12.81 -11.80 -8.81
N ALA A 45 -13.36 -12.28 -7.69
CA ALA A 45 -14.60 -11.76 -7.13
C ALA A 45 -14.48 -10.28 -6.70
N VAL A 46 -13.40 -9.91 -6.03
CA VAL A 46 -13.15 -8.51 -5.60
C VAL A 46 -13.07 -7.58 -6.81
N PHE A 47 -12.28 -7.94 -7.83
CA PHE A 47 -12.13 -7.09 -9.01
C PHE A 47 -13.42 -7.00 -9.83
N GLN A 48 -14.18 -8.10 -9.96
CA GLN A 48 -15.51 -8.04 -10.58
C GLN A 48 -16.47 -7.15 -9.80
N THR A 49 -16.44 -7.20 -8.47
CA THR A 49 -17.35 -6.42 -7.61
C THR A 49 -17.02 -4.94 -7.64
N LEU A 50 -15.74 -4.57 -7.58
CA LEU A 50 -15.32 -3.17 -7.51
C LEU A 50 -15.29 -2.48 -8.88
N TYR A 51 -14.93 -3.21 -9.93
CA TYR A 51 -14.66 -2.64 -11.26
C TYR A 51 -15.56 -3.18 -12.38
N GLY A 52 -16.41 -4.16 -12.10
CA GLY A 52 -17.29 -4.78 -13.09
C GLY A 52 -16.59 -5.70 -14.09
N ASP A 53 -15.27 -5.90 -13.96
CA ASP A 53 -14.47 -6.76 -14.84
C ASP A 53 -13.34 -7.42 -14.05
N TRP A 54 -13.43 -8.73 -13.80
CA TRP A 54 -12.37 -9.50 -13.13
C TRP A 54 -11.01 -9.40 -13.84
N ARG A 55 -10.97 -9.09 -15.14
CA ARG A 55 -9.73 -8.96 -15.92
C ARG A 55 -8.90 -7.75 -15.48
N GLU A 56 -9.49 -6.80 -14.77
CA GLU A 56 -8.80 -5.68 -14.14
C GLU A 56 -7.68 -6.14 -13.20
N LEU A 57 -7.79 -7.34 -12.63
CA LEU A 57 -6.73 -8.00 -11.87
C LEU A 57 -5.43 -8.09 -12.68
N PHE A 58 -5.51 -8.55 -13.93
CA PHE A 58 -4.34 -8.76 -14.79
C PHE A 58 -3.83 -7.44 -15.38
N ARG A 59 -4.73 -6.52 -15.73
CA ARG A 59 -4.37 -5.16 -16.19
C ARG A 59 -3.66 -4.34 -15.12
N SER A 60 -3.78 -4.71 -13.84
CA SER A 60 -3.05 -4.07 -12.75
C SER A 60 -1.52 -4.16 -12.91
N VAL A 61 -1.02 -5.21 -13.58
CA VAL A 61 0.42 -5.39 -13.87
C VAL A 61 0.93 -4.28 -14.77
N ASP A 62 0.21 -4.00 -15.86
CA ASP A 62 0.57 -2.92 -16.81
C ASP A 62 0.53 -1.56 -16.11
N ARG A 63 -0.45 -1.34 -15.24
CA ARG A 63 -0.56 -0.10 -14.44
C ARG A 63 0.61 0.07 -13.48
N ILE A 64 1.05 -1.00 -12.82
CA ILE A 64 2.25 -0.99 -11.96
C ILE A 64 3.49 -0.61 -12.78
N ASP A 65 3.65 -1.18 -13.96
CA ASP A 65 4.80 -0.91 -14.83
C ASP A 65 4.77 0.53 -15.37
N ALA A 66 3.60 1.12 -15.59
CA ALA A 66 3.43 2.50 -16.03
C ALA A 66 3.75 3.56 -14.95
N VAL A 67 3.82 3.20 -13.67
CA VAL A 67 4.08 4.18 -12.59
C VAL A 67 5.44 4.86 -12.77
N THR A 68 5.44 6.19 -12.72
CA THR A 68 6.67 7.00 -12.80
C THR A 68 7.06 7.58 -11.44
N LYS A 69 8.31 8.04 -11.30
CA LYS A 69 8.77 8.78 -10.10
C LYS A 69 7.95 10.06 -9.89
N ALA A 70 7.62 10.75 -10.98
CA ALA A 70 6.80 11.95 -10.97
C ALA A 70 5.38 11.67 -10.44
N ASP A 71 4.77 10.53 -10.79
CA ASP A 71 3.49 10.12 -10.25
C ASP A 71 3.55 9.89 -8.75
N ILE A 72 4.60 9.22 -8.27
CA ILE A 72 4.80 8.96 -6.85
C ILE A 72 4.91 10.29 -6.08
N ARG A 73 5.75 11.21 -6.54
CA ARG A 73 5.91 12.53 -5.93
C ARG A 73 4.60 13.33 -5.96
N ARG A 74 3.89 13.33 -7.09
CA ARG A 74 2.61 14.02 -7.25
C ARG A 74 1.58 13.50 -6.26
N VAL A 75 1.41 12.17 -6.17
CA VAL A 75 0.46 11.54 -5.25
C VAL A 75 0.86 11.76 -3.80
N ALA A 76 2.16 11.68 -3.47
CA ALA A 76 2.64 11.97 -2.13
C ALA A 76 2.26 13.40 -1.67
N ASN A 77 2.41 14.39 -2.55
CA ASN A 77 2.03 15.77 -2.27
C ASN A 77 0.51 16.01 -2.19
N GLN A 78 -0.30 15.19 -2.86
CA GLN A 78 -1.77 15.28 -2.82
C GLN A 78 -2.37 14.58 -1.61
N VAL A 79 -1.81 13.42 -1.23
CA VAL A 79 -2.40 12.54 -0.21
C VAL A 79 -1.88 12.86 1.18
N PHE A 80 -0.57 13.08 1.34
CA PHE A 80 0.06 13.29 2.64
C PHE A 80 0.01 14.76 3.08
N VAL A 81 -1.22 15.28 3.16
CA VAL A 81 -1.53 16.62 3.68
C VAL A 81 -2.13 16.52 5.09
N PRO A 82 -1.90 17.51 5.98
CA PRO A 82 -2.40 17.44 7.36
C PRO A 82 -3.92 17.27 7.47
N THR A 83 -4.68 17.85 6.53
CA THR A 83 -6.14 17.77 6.48
C THR A 83 -6.66 16.38 6.11
N ASN A 84 -5.82 15.51 5.53
CA ASN A 84 -6.14 14.13 5.16
C ASN A 84 -5.54 13.11 6.15
N ARG A 85 -5.13 13.56 7.34
CA ARG A 85 -4.44 12.72 8.33
C ARG A 85 -5.36 12.36 9.50
N THR A 86 -5.56 11.05 9.69
CA THR A 86 -6.14 10.46 10.91
C THR A 86 -5.06 9.69 11.65
N VAL A 87 -4.95 9.89 12.98
CA VAL A 87 -3.97 9.19 13.83
C VAL A 87 -4.71 8.39 14.88
N GLY A 88 -4.50 7.08 14.91
CA GLY A 88 -4.98 6.18 15.96
C GLY A 88 -3.80 5.70 16.80
N ILE A 89 -3.92 5.77 18.13
CA ILE A 89 -2.91 5.30 19.08
C ILE A 89 -3.59 4.30 20.01
N ILE A 90 -2.99 3.13 20.15
CA ILE A 90 -3.38 2.15 21.17
C ILE A 90 -2.36 2.25 22.29
N GLU A 91 -2.83 2.67 23.47
CA GLU A 91 -2.02 2.67 24.68
C GLU A 91 -2.37 1.44 25.50
N THR A 92 -1.37 0.60 25.78
CA THR A 92 -1.55 -0.52 26.68
C THR A 92 -1.69 0.01 28.10
N ALA A 93 -2.86 -0.15 28.71
CA ALA A 93 -3.01 0.12 30.13
C ALA A 93 -2.10 -0.82 30.92
N ALA A 94 -1.31 -0.27 31.85
CA ALA A 94 -0.58 -1.10 32.80
C ALA A 94 -1.58 -2.02 33.52
N ALA A 95 -1.25 -3.32 33.62
CA ALA A 95 -2.06 -4.25 34.38
C ALA A 95 -2.28 -3.65 35.77
N GLY A 96 -3.54 -3.33 36.09
CA GLY A 96 -3.89 -2.76 37.38
C GLY A 96 -3.28 -3.65 38.45
N SER A 97 -2.40 -3.08 39.28
CA SER A 97 -1.91 -3.76 40.47
C SER A 97 -3.13 -4.21 41.25
N GLY A 98 -3.43 -5.51 41.17
CA GLY A 98 -4.48 -6.15 41.93
C GLY A 98 -4.23 -5.82 43.39
N GLY A 99 -5.06 -4.95 43.94
CA GLY A 99 -5.01 -4.58 45.34
C GLY A 99 -5.21 -5.84 46.16
N THR A 100 -4.23 -6.12 47.01
CA THR A 100 -4.40 -6.95 48.19
C THR A 100 -5.59 -6.41 48.99
N GLN A 101 -6.67 -7.17 49.07
CA GLN A 101 -7.58 -7.23 50.23
C GLN A 101 -8.05 -8.67 50.40
#